data_AF-A0A2M7CCI9-F1
#
_entry.id   AF-A0A2M7CCI9-F1
#
_cell.length_a   1.000
_cell.length_b   1.000
_cell.length_c   1.000
_cell.angle_alpha   90.00
_cell.angle_beta   90.00
_cell.angle_gamma   90.00
#
_symmetry.space_group_name_H-M   'P 1'
#
loop_
_entity.id
_entity.type
_entity.pdbx_description
1 polymer ?
#
loop_
_entity_poly.entity_id
_entity_poly.type
_entity_poly.pdbx_seq_one_letter_code
_entity_poly.pdbx_strand_id
1 'polypeptide(L)'
;MKSEIIGIRERFKKAQIGLKDVLAVIDMTLEDQSRELASLFPYDVFEGVDELIERTVHGTRIERFKPKENGHQFHTFEIHTEGGDALGYLNMIHIRNPIPCYYLVYVEVLPPFRGRGLGNRILKAFREFAEGQGVVGLLDNIILPEEPTYDIYTKNGWKCIEEVIGEDVANGEGHYMVFIPTSMNSPGLREKLVKLLFKVKKKRPIIDMHDNEAMVKRTIMEFRSVYEALEHLFEMEISSRTSTPFMRFMFTKFITKALGFQRRIASLIGYTGGESLEQISISDPVKNLPIQPHSMWWAKNGKPEIWGEEEILRDLPEKLKKDCTLYIESLPLYRRPYLSAWMEGRGTQYHNLKISDLLDLGFDPTKLREFRYKGVEYIFERITPRFISSIEKKRRFLPKILEHGSKRRFRNATVQINSPLAILQDRGNVYILRKKVEGIHSEEALDQLRMASHLKDMNRSAGIDHAVILTINEIRKWLMKEFDPGLLEEIEDLAFFIPWDLERNMPRVTVDTRGVLLDTLWIA
;
A
#
# COMPACT_ATOMS: atom_id res chain seq x y z
N MET A 1 24.14 14.17 16.41
CA MET A 1 22.74 13.70 16.43
C MET A 1 21.72 14.83 16.67
N LYS A 2 21.62 15.49 17.84
CA LYS A 2 20.79 16.73 17.96
C LYS A 2 21.24 17.83 16.95
N SER A 3 22.54 17.87 16.63
CA SER A 3 23.12 18.74 15.59
C SER A 3 22.71 18.39 14.15
N GLU A 4 22.40 17.12 13.85
CA GLU A 4 21.96 16.71 12.50
C GLU A 4 20.51 17.16 12.25
N ILE A 5 19.65 17.04 13.26
CA ILE A 5 18.23 17.47 13.20
C ILE A 5 18.12 18.99 12.96
N ILE A 6 18.89 19.80 13.69
CA ILE A 6 18.93 21.26 13.49
C ILE A 6 19.48 21.61 12.09
N GLY A 7 20.46 20.84 11.60
CA GLY A 7 21.02 21.02 10.26
C GLY A 7 20.04 20.74 9.13
N ILE A 8 19.10 19.79 9.29
CA ILE A 8 18.16 19.43 8.21
C ILE A 8 17.10 20.50 7.99
N ARG A 9 16.60 21.16 9.05
CA ARG A 9 15.68 22.31 8.91
C ARG A 9 16.31 23.46 8.12
N GLU A 10 17.59 23.74 8.35
CA GLU A 10 18.34 24.72 7.56
C GLU A 10 18.59 24.25 6.13
N ARG A 11 18.80 22.95 5.89
CA ARG A 11 19.01 22.40 4.54
C ARG A 11 17.78 22.55 3.66
N PHE A 12 16.58 22.26 4.17
CA PHE A 12 15.34 22.49 3.42
C PHE A 12 15.16 23.96 3.05
N LYS A 13 15.48 24.88 3.97
CA LYS A 13 15.45 26.33 3.68
C LYS A 13 16.51 26.76 2.67
N LYS A 14 17.72 26.19 2.75
CA LYS A 14 18.85 26.49 1.84
C LYS A 14 18.65 25.91 0.44
N ALA A 15 18.02 24.73 0.35
CA ALA A 15 17.73 24.03 -0.90
C ALA A 15 16.52 24.60 -1.66
N GLN A 16 15.87 25.68 -1.18
CA GLN A 16 14.71 26.29 -1.85
C GLN A 16 13.61 25.30 -2.30
N ILE A 17 13.50 24.15 -1.64
CA ILE A 17 12.53 23.11 -1.99
C ILE A 17 11.13 23.61 -1.62
N GLY A 18 10.19 23.55 -2.57
CA GLY A 18 8.82 23.99 -2.36
C GLY A 18 8.12 23.19 -1.26
N LEU A 19 7.13 23.78 -0.58
CA LEU A 19 6.38 23.10 0.50
C LEU A 19 5.78 21.76 0.03
N LYS A 20 5.24 21.74 -1.19
CA LYS A 20 4.68 20.53 -1.82
C LYS A 20 5.72 19.41 -1.90
N ASP A 21 6.93 19.72 -2.34
CA ASP A 21 8.01 18.74 -2.51
C ASP A 21 8.53 18.26 -1.15
N VAL A 22 8.64 19.14 -0.15
CA VAL A 22 8.96 18.75 1.23
C VAL A 22 7.92 17.78 1.77
N LEU A 23 6.63 18.07 1.58
CA LEU A 23 5.55 17.21 2.04
C LEU A 23 5.50 15.88 1.26
N ALA A 24 5.77 15.90 -0.03
CA ALA A 24 5.86 14.70 -0.84
C ALA A 24 7.06 13.84 -0.41
N VAL A 25 8.21 14.44 -0.09
CA VAL A 25 9.35 13.73 0.49
C VAL A 25 8.95 13.10 1.82
N ILE A 26 8.28 13.82 2.71
CA ILE A 26 7.82 13.30 4.02
C ILE A 26 6.84 12.14 3.81
N ASP A 27 5.76 12.33 3.07
CA ASP A 27 4.75 11.28 2.87
C ASP A 27 5.35 10.04 2.16
N MET A 28 6.21 10.27 1.18
CA MET A 28 6.77 9.18 0.39
C MET A 28 7.87 8.42 1.12
N THR A 29 8.66 9.06 1.97
CA THR A 29 9.80 8.40 2.64
C THR A 29 9.55 8.08 4.12
N LEU A 30 8.69 8.84 4.79
CA LEU A 30 8.41 8.71 6.23
C LEU A 30 7.03 8.08 6.51
N GLU A 31 6.13 8.08 5.51
CA GLU A 31 4.76 7.55 5.53
C GLU A 31 3.86 8.24 6.57
N ASP A 32 2.53 8.20 6.38
CA ASP A 32 1.48 8.69 7.31
C ASP A 32 1.61 8.03 8.70
N GLN A 33 2.61 8.42 9.49
CA GLN A 33 2.60 8.23 10.92
C GLN A 33 1.48 9.12 11.43
N SER A 34 0.41 8.48 11.91
CA SER A 34 -0.70 9.16 12.56
C SER A 34 -0.16 10.28 13.47
N ARG A 35 -0.81 11.44 13.50
CA ARG A 35 -0.38 12.59 14.32
C ARG A 35 -0.10 12.24 15.78
N GLU A 36 -0.67 11.16 16.30
CA GLU A 36 -0.38 10.59 17.62
C GLU A 36 1.09 10.11 17.78
N LEU A 37 1.75 9.73 16.69
CA LEU A 37 3.16 9.30 16.63
C LEU A 37 4.13 10.42 16.21
N ALA A 38 3.64 11.66 16.01
CA ALA A 38 4.47 12.82 15.66
C ALA A 38 5.60 13.12 16.69
N SER A 39 5.52 12.52 17.88
CA SER A 39 6.54 12.58 18.93
C SER A 39 7.72 11.60 18.75
N LEU A 40 7.67 10.67 17.78
CA LEU A 40 8.57 9.50 17.70
C LEU A 40 9.54 9.45 16.51
N PHE A 41 9.63 10.50 15.70
CA PHE A 41 10.55 10.57 14.55
C PHE A 41 11.14 12.00 14.47
N PRO A 42 12.16 12.33 13.64
CA PRO A 42 12.74 13.66 13.62
C PRO A 42 11.80 14.63 12.87
N TYR A 43 10.52 14.69 13.25
CA TYR A 43 9.57 15.73 12.85
C TYR A 43 9.93 17.10 13.45
N ASP A 44 10.81 17.14 14.46
CA ASP A 44 11.47 18.38 14.89
C ASP A 44 12.22 19.06 13.71
N VAL A 45 12.65 18.31 12.67
CA VAL A 45 13.21 18.85 11.42
C VAL A 45 12.18 19.64 10.61
N PHE A 46 10.91 19.24 10.69
CA PHE A 46 9.78 19.77 9.93
C PHE A 46 8.89 20.69 10.79
N GLU A 47 9.40 21.14 11.93
CA GLU A 47 8.70 22.06 12.82
C GLU A 47 8.40 23.40 12.10
N GLY A 48 7.11 23.76 12.03
CA GLY A 48 6.58 24.90 11.28
C GLY A 48 5.98 24.54 9.90
N VAL A 49 6.11 23.29 9.43
CA VAL A 49 5.42 22.81 8.22
C VAL A 49 3.91 22.84 8.39
N ASP A 50 3.38 22.57 9.59
CA ASP A 50 1.94 22.66 9.86
C ASP A 50 1.39 24.09 9.68
N GLU A 51 2.11 25.12 10.12
CA GLU A 51 1.71 26.52 9.90
C GLU A 51 1.74 26.89 8.41
N LEU A 52 2.70 26.34 7.66
CA LEU A 52 2.80 26.51 6.21
C LEU A 52 1.67 25.77 5.47
N ILE A 53 1.28 24.56 5.92
CA ILE A 53 0.12 23.83 5.41
C ILE A 53 -1.14 24.67 5.61
N GLU A 54 -1.37 25.18 6.83
CA GLU A 54 -2.56 25.99 7.13
C GLU A 54 -2.64 27.22 6.22
N ARG A 55 -1.55 27.99 6.09
CA ARG A 55 -1.50 29.14 5.20
C ARG A 55 -1.79 28.77 3.74
N THR A 56 -1.23 27.66 3.28
CA THR A 56 -1.42 27.16 1.91
C THR A 56 -2.88 26.77 1.66
N VAL A 57 -3.53 26.09 2.60
CA VAL A 57 -4.95 25.69 2.50
C VAL A 57 -5.88 26.91 2.39
N HIS A 58 -5.62 27.98 3.16
CA HIS A 58 -6.43 29.19 3.15
C HIS A 58 -6.41 29.93 1.80
N GLY A 59 -5.29 29.90 1.08
CA GLY A 59 -5.13 30.56 -0.23
C GLY A 59 -5.62 29.76 -1.44
N THR A 60 -6.15 28.54 -1.26
CA THR A 60 -6.48 27.67 -2.39
C THR A 60 -7.66 28.15 -3.24
N ARG A 61 -7.62 27.86 -4.55
CA ARG A 61 -8.69 28.10 -5.52
C ARG A 61 -9.11 26.81 -6.20
N ILE A 62 -10.35 26.73 -6.67
CA ILE A 62 -10.83 25.57 -7.42
C ILE A 62 -10.99 25.97 -8.88
N GLU A 63 -10.31 25.25 -9.77
CA GLU A 63 -10.41 25.43 -11.20
C GLU A 63 -11.10 24.24 -11.84
N ARG A 64 -11.75 24.49 -12.98
CA ARG A 64 -12.51 23.49 -13.72
C ARG A 64 -11.94 23.34 -15.12
N PHE A 65 -11.62 22.10 -15.46
CA PHE A 65 -11.12 21.71 -16.77
C PHE A 65 -12.14 20.84 -17.50
N LYS A 66 -12.31 21.11 -18.79
CA LYS A 66 -13.04 20.24 -19.72
C LYS A 66 -12.04 19.29 -20.39
N PRO A 67 -12.49 18.09 -20.79
CA PRO A 67 -11.65 17.16 -21.54
C PRO A 67 -11.06 17.86 -22.79
N LYS A 68 -9.73 17.84 -22.92
CA LYS A 68 -9.01 18.34 -24.10
C LYS A 68 -9.15 17.34 -25.25
N GLU A 69 -9.13 17.80 -26.50
CA GLU A 69 -9.26 16.95 -27.70
C GLU A 69 -8.21 15.82 -27.81
N ASN A 70 -7.13 15.89 -27.02
CA ASN A 70 -6.04 14.91 -26.97
C ASN A 70 -6.33 13.67 -26.10
N GLY A 71 -7.55 13.13 -26.13
CA GLY A 71 -7.85 11.79 -25.59
C GLY A 71 -8.19 11.70 -24.09
N HIS A 72 -8.15 12.79 -23.33
CA HIS A 72 -8.69 12.78 -21.96
C HIS A 72 -10.22 12.86 -21.99
N GLN A 73 -10.93 11.87 -21.43
CA GLN A 73 -12.40 11.84 -21.40
C GLN A 73 -13.02 12.46 -20.12
N PHE A 74 -12.18 12.83 -19.16
CA PHE A 74 -12.62 13.35 -17.88
C PHE A 74 -12.82 14.87 -17.91
N HIS A 75 -13.91 15.31 -17.27
CA HIS A 75 -13.96 16.65 -16.71
C HIS A 75 -13.28 16.61 -15.34
N THR A 76 -12.49 17.61 -15.02
CA THR A 76 -11.69 17.63 -13.79
C THR A 76 -11.92 18.93 -13.03
N PHE A 77 -12.13 18.83 -11.72
CA PHE A 77 -11.97 19.95 -10.82
C PHE A 77 -10.63 19.79 -10.12
N GLU A 78 -9.84 20.84 -10.00
CA GLU A 78 -8.55 20.83 -9.31
C GLU A 78 -8.51 21.92 -8.25
N ILE A 79 -7.93 21.61 -7.09
CA ILE A 79 -7.67 22.57 -6.02
C ILE A 79 -6.25 23.08 -6.20
N HIS A 80 -6.06 24.32 -6.58
CA HIS A 80 -4.73 24.92 -6.73
C HIS A 80 -4.34 25.77 -5.53
N THR A 81 -3.05 25.79 -5.20
CA THR A 81 -2.44 26.82 -4.36
C THR A 81 -2.39 28.17 -5.08
N GLU A 82 -2.08 29.25 -4.36
CA GLU A 82 -1.79 30.55 -5.00
C GLU A 82 -0.64 30.47 -6.01
N GLY A 83 0.31 29.55 -5.81
CA GLY A 83 1.43 29.29 -6.72
C GLY A 83 1.07 28.40 -7.92
N GLY A 84 -0.18 27.93 -8.03
CA GLY A 84 -0.66 27.08 -9.14
C GLY A 84 -0.51 25.57 -8.93
N ASP A 85 0.01 25.11 -7.79
CA ASP A 85 0.16 23.68 -7.51
C ASP A 85 -1.18 23.01 -7.19
N ALA A 86 -1.50 21.90 -7.84
CA ALA A 86 -2.68 21.11 -7.51
C ALA A 86 -2.49 20.33 -6.18
N LEU A 87 -3.43 20.49 -5.24
CA LEU A 87 -3.50 19.84 -3.93
C LEU A 87 -4.56 18.73 -3.84
N GLY A 88 -5.45 18.66 -4.82
CA GLY A 88 -6.54 17.72 -4.87
C GLY A 88 -7.32 17.85 -6.15
N TYR A 89 -8.07 16.82 -6.50
CA TYR A 89 -8.79 16.76 -7.77
C TYR A 89 -10.01 15.86 -7.68
N LEU A 90 -10.96 16.13 -8.57
CA LEU A 90 -12.18 15.34 -8.77
C LEU A 90 -12.32 15.08 -10.26
N ASN A 91 -12.19 13.81 -10.65
CA ASN A 91 -12.39 13.34 -12.02
C ASN A 91 -13.83 12.86 -12.19
N MET A 92 -14.46 13.29 -13.27
CA MET A 92 -15.84 12.89 -13.58
C MET A 92 -16.07 12.70 -15.08
N ILE A 93 -16.99 11.80 -15.42
CA ILE A 93 -17.42 11.54 -16.79
C ILE A 93 -18.87 11.98 -16.95
N HIS A 94 -19.14 12.70 -18.04
CA HIS A 94 -20.50 13.08 -18.37
C HIS A 94 -21.22 11.96 -19.14
N ILE A 95 -22.34 11.51 -18.60
CA ILE A 95 -23.25 10.51 -19.17
C ILE A 95 -24.56 11.20 -19.50
N ARG A 96 -24.88 11.35 -20.80
CA ARG A 96 -26.08 12.09 -21.24
C ARG A 96 -27.40 11.31 -21.06
N ASN A 97 -27.35 10.00 -21.23
CA ASN A 97 -28.54 9.13 -21.28
C ASN A 97 -28.44 8.05 -20.20
N PRO A 98 -29.49 7.72 -19.45
CA PRO A 98 -30.90 8.08 -19.66
C PRO A 98 -31.34 9.41 -19.03
N ILE A 99 -30.48 10.00 -18.21
CA ILE A 99 -30.58 11.36 -17.66
C ILE A 99 -29.19 11.97 -17.69
N PRO A 100 -29.07 13.30 -17.88
CA PRO A 100 -27.80 14.00 -17.75
C PRO A 100 -27.20 13.76 -16.36
N CYS A 101 -26.03 13.13 -16.32
CA CYS A 101 -25.36 12.77 -15.09
C CYS A 101 -23.84 12.94 -15.23
N TYR A 102 -23.21 13.43 -14.17
CA TYR A 102 -21.77 13.29 -13.97
C TYR A 102 -21.50 12.13 -13.01
N TYR A 103 -20.83 11.11 -13.53
CA TYR A 103 -20.30 10.03 -12.71
C TYR A 103 -18.94 10.47 -12.17
N LEU A 104 -18.83 10.67 -10.86
CA LEU A 104 -17.58 10.93 -10.16
C LEU A 104 -16.80 9.62 -10.09
N VAL A 105 -15.66 9.62 -10.75
CA VAL A 105 -14.79 8.45 -10.84
C VAL A 105 -13.83 8.43 -9.67
N TYR A 106 -13.28 9.59 -9.34
CA TYR A 106 -12.25 9.68 -8.34
C TYR A 106 -12.23 11.05 -7.68
N VAL A 107 -12.13 11.09 -6.34
CA VAL A 107 -11.97 12.31 -5.54
C VAL A 107 -10.77 12.11 -4.64
N GLU A 108 -9.75 12.95 -4.78
CA GLU A 108 -8.55 12.86 -3.95
C GLU A 108 -8.09 14.24 -3.46
N VAL A 109 -7.59 14.23 -2.24
CA VAL A 109 -6.77 15.29 -1.68
C VAL A 109 -5.43 14.66 -1.32
N LEU A 110 -4.34 15.33 -1.68
CA LEU A 110 -2.99 14.89 -1.34
C LEU A 110 -2.90 14.59 0.17
N PRO A 111 -2.30 13.44 0.58
CA PRO A 111 -2.28 12.98 1.97
C PRO A 111 -1.95 14.06 3.02
N PRO A 112 -0.93 14.92 2.82
CA PRO A 112 -0.57 15.96 3.79
C PRO A 112 -1.67 17.01 4.06
N PHE A 113 -2.63 17.15 3.16
CA PHE A 113 -3.71 18.15 3.24
C PHE A 113 -5.07 17.53 3.59
N ARG A 114 -5.12 16.21 3.84
CA ARG A 114 -6.34 15.53 4.31
C ARG A 114 -6.71 16.03 5.71
N GLY A 115 -8.01 15.99 6.04
CA GLY A 115 -8.54 16.52 7.31
C GLY A 115 -8.56 18.06 7.42
N ARG A 116 -8.16 18.80 6.38
CA ARG A 116 -8.16 20.28 6.36
C ARG A 116 -9.35 20.90 5.62
N GLY A 117 -10.40 20.11 5.35
CA GLY A 117 -11.63 20.58 4.68
C GLY A 117 -11.55 20.73 3.16
N LEU A 118 -10.41 20.45 2.51
CA LEU A 118 -10.27 20.52 1.05
C LEU A 118 -11.24 19.57 0.31
N GLY A 119 -11.45 18.36 0.83
CA GLY A 119 -12.43 17.40 0.27
C GLY A 119 -13.85 17.96 0.29
N ASN A 120 -14.25 18.63 1.38
CA ASN A 120 -15.54 19.31 1.45
C ASN A 120 -15.63 20.46 0.44
N ARG A 121 -14.54 21.21 0.24
CA ARG A 121 -14.54 22.34 -0.72
C ARG A 121 -14.73 21.88 -2.16
N ILE A 122 -14.06 20.81 -2.59
CA ILE A 122 -14.21 20.30 -3.96
C ILE A 122 -15.58 19.65 -4.20
N LEU A 123 -16.12 18.92 -3.21
CA LEU A 123 -17.47 18.36 -3.30
C LEU A 123 -18.55 19.46 -3.30
N LYS A 124 -18.36 20.53 -2.52
CA LYS A 124 -19.24 21.69 -2.53
C LYS A 124 -19.22 22.40 -3.89
N ALA A 125 -18.03 22.61 -4.47
CA ALA A 125 -17.91 23.17 -5.82
C ALA A 125 -18.62 22.30 -6.86
N PHE A 126 -18.48 20.97 -6.78
CA PHE A 126 -19.21 20.06 -7.66
C PHE A 126 -20.72 20.18 -7.48
N ARG A 127 -21.20 20.24 -6.22
CA ARG A 127 -22.62 20.43 -5.91
C ARG A 127 -23.19 21.69 -6.54
N GLU A 128 -22.53 22.83 -6.34
CA GLU A 128 -22.94 24.12 -6.91
C GLU A 128 -22.98 24.07 -8.45
N PHE A 129 -21.99 23.40 -9.06
CA PHE A 129 -21.96 23.17 -10.49
C PHE A 129 -23.13 22.27 -10.97
N ALA A 130 -23.36 21.15 -10.29
CA ALA A 130 -24.41 20.21 -10.65
C ALA A 130 -25.81 20.85 -10.53
N GLU A 131 -26.02 21.65 -9.49
CA GLU A 131 -27.24 22.45 -9.29
C GLU A 131 -27.42 23.48 -10.41
N GLY A 132 -26.37 24.24 -10.73
CA GLY A 132 -26.40 25.24 -11.80
C GLY A 132 -26.58 24.67 -13.22
N GLN A 133 -26.41 23.36 -13.40
CA GLN A 133 -26.66 22.67 -14.68
C GLN A 133 -27.89 21.77 -14.68
N GLY A 134 -28.52 21.54 -13.52
CA GLY A 134 -29.63 20.59 -13.39
C GLY A 134 -29.24 19.14 -13.75
N VAL A 135 -28.03 18.73 -13.39
CA VAL A 135 -27.47 17.39 -13.72
C VAL A 135 -27.28 16.54 -12.47
N VAL A 136 -27.56 15.24 -12.57
CA VAL A 136 -27.38 14.29 -11.45
C VAL A 136 -25.90 14.02 -11.21
N GLY A 137 -25.49 13.97 -9.94
CA GLY A 137 -24.22 13.37 -9.53
C GLY A 137 -24.41 11.90 -9.17
N LEU A 138 -23.48 11.05 -9.59
CA LEU A 138 -23.44 9.64 -9.19
C LEU A 138 -22.00 9.27 -8.84
N LEU A 139 -21.79 8.48 -7.80
CA LEU A 139 -20.48 7.92 -7.46
C LEU A 139 -20.66 6.51 -6.89
N ASP A 140 -19.63 5.68 -7.00
CA ASP A 140 -19.50 4.44 -6.23
C ASP A 140 -18.57 4.72 -5.06
N ASN A 141 -19.11 4.74 -3.83
CA ASN A 141 -18.34 5.16 -2.67
C ASN A 141 -17.54 4.00 -2.12
N ILE A 142 -16.21 4.08 -2.20
CA ILE A 142 -15.36 3.08 -1.55
C ILE A 142 -15.33 3.23 -0.02
N ILE A 143 -15.74 4.40 0.49
CA ILE A 143 -15.78 4.69 1.92
C ILE A 143 -17.07 4.11 2.49
N LEU A 144 -16.94 3.26 3.51
CA LEU A 144 -18.09 2.61 4.14
C LEU A 144 -18.85 3.59 5.05
N PRO A 145 -20.17 3.40 5.26
CA PRO A 145 -20.99 4.29 6.09
C PRO A 145 -20.50 4.45 7.54
N GLU A 146 -19.78 3.46 8.07
CA GLU A 146 -19.23 3.47 9.42
C GLU A 146 -17.98 4.35 9.55
N GLU A 147 -17.34 4.72 8.42
CA GLU A 147 -16.16 5.56 8.44
C GLU A 147 -16.52 7.04 8.64
N PRO A 148 -15.80 7.78 9.52
CA PRO A 148 -16.05 9.21 9.74
C PRO A 148 -15.91 10.09 8.48
N THR A 149 -15.22 9.60 7.45
CA THR A 149 -15.05 10.31 6.18
C THR A 149 -16.30 10.21 5.31
N TYR A 150 -17.17 9.21 5.50
CA TYR A 150 -18.43 9.06 4.76
C TYR A 150 -19.33 10.29 4.87
N ASP A 151 -19.34 10.89 6.06
CA ASP A 151 -20.07 12.10 6.41
C ASP A 151 -19.83 13.29 5.47
N ILE A 152 -18.67 13.36 4.80
CA ILE A 152 -18.40 14.46 3.86
C ILE A 152 -19.42 14.45 2.72
N TYR A 153 -19.84 13.26 2.27
CA TYR A 153 -20.78 13.13 1.16
C TYR A 153 -22.20 13.49 1.62
N THR A 154 -22.65 12.93 2.73
CA THR A 154 -24.00 13.20 3.27
C THR A 154 -24.18 14.68 3.62
N LYS A 155 -23.18 15.33 4.22
CA LYS A 155 -23.18 16.79 4.51
C LYS A 155 -23.21 17.65 3.23
N ASN A 156 -22.71 17.13 2.12
CA ASN A 156 -22.81 17.76 0.80
C ASN A 156 -24.07 17.38 0.01
N GLY A 157 -25.04 16.70 0.64
CA GLY A 157 -26.35 16.40 0.06
C GLY A 157 -26.40 15.14 -0.81
N TRP A 158 -25.36 14.31 -0.76
CA TRP A 158 -25.38 12.98 -1.37
C TRP A 158 -26.22 12.03 -0.52
N LYS A 159 -26.93 11.10 -1.18
CA LYS A 159 -27.77 10.09 -0.54
C LYS A 159 -27.40 8.70 -1.03
N CYS A 160 -27.65 7.69 -0.21
CA CYS A 160 -27.55 6.30 -0.65
C CYS A 160 -28.52 6.09 -1.83
N ILE A 161 -28.10 5.40 -2.89
CA ILE A 161 -28.99 5.24 -4.05
C ILE A 161 -30.20 4.38 -3.71
N GLU A 162 -30.04 3.44 -2.78
CA GLU A 162 -31.06 2.53 -2.26
C GLU A 162 -32.23 3.31 -1.64
N GLU A 163 -31.96 4.46 -1.01
CA GLU A 163 -33.01 5.36 -0.49
C GLU A 163 -33.92 5.91 -1.60
N VAL A 164 -33.46 5.91 -2.85
CA VAL A 164 -34.17 6.47 -4.01
C VAL A 164 -34.77 5.37 -4.89
N ILE A 165 -34.05 4.26 -5.10
CA ILE A 165 -34.47 3.20 -6.03
C ILE A 165 -35.02 1.93 -5.35
N GLY A 166 -34.87 1.80 -4.02
CA GLY A 166 -35.22 0.61 -3.24
C GLY A 166 -34.11 -0.45 -3.23
N GLU A 167 -33.97 -1.14 -2.09
CA GLU A 167 -32.90 -2.13 -1.83
C GLU A 167 -32.92 -3.31 -2.81
N ASP A 168 -34.10 -3.77 -3.24
CA ASP A 168 -34.27 -4.94 -4.10
C ASP A 168 -33.66 -4.81 -5.52
N VAL A 169 -33.31 -3.59 -5.95
CA VAL A 169 -32.84 -3.29 -7.31
C VAL A 169 -31.34 -3.05 -7.36
N ALA A 170 -30.74 -2.65 -6.24
CA ALA A 170 -29.30 -2.59 -6.09
C ALA A 170 -28.82 -4.01 -5.77
N ASN A 171 -28.33 -4.75 -6.77
CA ASN A 171 -27.84 -6.15 -6.63
C ASN A 171 -26.60 -6.31 -5.69
N GLY A 172 -26.44 -5.52 -4.63
CA GLY A 172 -25.37 -5.60 -3.63
C GLY A 172 -23.96 -5.28 -4.13
N GLU A 173 -23.77 -5.06 -5.42
CA GLU A 173 -22.48 -4.72 -6.03
C GLU A 173 -22.30 -3.19 -6.10
N GLY A 174 -21.51 -2.63 -5.16
CA GLY A 174 -21.12 -1.21 -5.07
C GLY A 174 -21.95 -0.41 -4.06
N HIS A 175 -21.36 0.62 -3.46
CA HIS A 175 -22.01 1.52 -2.50
C HIS A 175 -22.33 2.85 -3.19
N TYR A 176 -23.29 2.81 -4.11
CA TYR A 176 -23.57 3.95 -4.95
C TYR A 176 -24.26 5.08 -4.17
N MET A 177 -23.74 6.29 -4.31
CA MET A 177 -24.38 7.50 -3.82
C MET A 177 -24.83 8.40 -4.97
N VAL A 178 -25.95 9.07 -4.78
CA VAL A 178 -26.55 9.98 -5.76
C VAL A 178 -26.73 11.38 -5.18
N PHE A 179 -26.38 12.38 -5.99
CA PHE A 179 -26.74 13.78 -5.77
C PHE A 179 -27.80 14.17 -6.78
N ILE A 180 -28.97 14.59 -6.30
CA ILE A 180 -30.10 15.02 -7.15
C ILE A 180 -30.27 16.53 -6.95
N PRO A 181 -30.09 17.36 -8.00
CA PRO A 181 -30.24 18.79 -7.85
C PRO A 181 -31.68 19.18 -7.56
N THR A 182 -31.88 20.20 -6.73
CA THR A 182 -33.21 20.68 -6.31
C THR A 182 -34.04 21.20 -7.48
N SER A 183 -33.38 21.74 -8.51
CA SER A 183 -34.00 22.19 -9.76
C SER A 183 -34.50 21.04 -10.67
N MET A 184 -34.13 19.79 -10.38
CA MET A 184 -34.45 18.66 -11.26
C MET A 184 -35.83 18.09 -11.00
N ASN A 185 -36.74 18.36 -11.93
CA ASN A 185 -38.02 17.68 -12.01
C ASN A 185 -38.04 16.74 -13.22
N SER A 186 -37.60 15.50 -13.03
CA SER A 186 -37.57 14.49 -14.10
C SER A 186 -38.59 13.37 -13.80
N PRO A 187 -39.68 13.26 -14.59
CA PRO A 187 -40.60 12.13 -14.51
C PRO A 187 -39.85 10.80 -14.70
N GLY A 188 -40.19 9.80 -13.88
CA GLY A 188 -39.57 8.46 -13.92
C GLY A 188 -38.09 8.46 -13.48
N LEU A 189 -37.71 9.33 -12.55
CA LEU A 189 -36.33 9.46 -12.06
C LEU A 189 -35.79 8.11 -11.56
N ARG A 190 -36.61 7.33 -10.85
CA ARG A 190 -36.26 6.00 -10.35
C ARG A 190 -35.84 5.06 -11.49
N GLU A 191 -36.66 4.89 -12.53
CA GLU A 191 -36.34 4.00 -13.65
C GLU A 191 -35.12 4.50 -14.45
N LYS A 192 -34.95 5.81 -14.53
CA LYS A 192 -33.78 6.44 -15.17
C LYS A 192 -32.50 6.18 -14.38
N LEU A 193 -32.53 6.27 -13.05
CA LEU A 193 -31.38 5.97 -12.20
C LEU A 193 -30.96 4.49 -12.29
N VAL A 194 -31.93 3.57 -12.30
CA VAL A 194 -31.65 2.13 -12.51
C VAL A 194 -30.96 1.88 -13.86
N LYS A 195 -31.47 2.47 -14.94
CA LYS A 195 -30.85 2.39 -16.28
C LYS A 195 -29.47 3.05 -16.33
N LEU A 196 -29.26 4.11 -15.56
CA LEU A 196 -27.98 4.80 -15.46
C LEU A 196 -26.94 3.91 -14.77
N LEU A 197 -27.29 3.29 -13.64
CA LEU A 197 -26.44 2.33 -12.92
C LEU A 197 -25.98 1.20 -13.85
N PHE A 198 -26.91 0.61 -14.60
CA PHE A 198 -26.57 -0.45 -15.54
C PHE A 198 -25.55 0.01 -16.61
N LYS A 199 -25.68 1.25 -17.10
CA LYS A 199 -24.72 1.83 -18.05
C LYS A 199 -23.35 2.09 -17.44
N VAL A 200 -23.31 2.60 -16.20
CA VAL A 200 -22.06 2.81 -15.48
C VAL A 200 -21.36 1.47 -15.27
N LYS A 201 -22.08 0.45 -14.78
CA LYS A 201 -21.55 -0.92 -14.63
C LYS A 201 -20.95 -1.46 -15.93
N LYS A 202 -21.65 -1.29 -17.06
CA LYS A 202 -21.14 -1.73 -18.37
C LYS A 202 -19.87 -0.98 -18.81
N LYS A 203 -19.74 0.30 -18.46
CA LYS A 203 -18.58 1.13 -18.82
C LYS A 203 -17.44 1.05 -17.80
N ARG A 204 -17.69 0.53 -16.60
CA ARG A 204 -16.76 0.51 -15.48
C ARG A 204 -15.36 0.02 -15.84
N PRO A 205 -15.17 -1.11 -16.55
CA PRO A 205 -13.81 -1.53 -16.91
C PRO A 205 -13.03 -0.48 -17.72
N ILE A 206 -13.69 0.21 -18.65
CA ILE A 206 -13.05 1.26 -19.47
C ILE A 206 -12.74 2.50 -18.63
N ILE A 207 -13.65 2.86 -17.71
CA ILE A 207 -13.46 3.98 -16.78
C ILE A 207 -12.27 3.69 -15.87
N ASP A 208 -12.22 2.50 -15.27
CA ASP A 208 -11.16 2.06 -14.38
C ASP A 208 -9.81 2.01 -15.12
N MET A 209 -9.77 1.54 -16.37
CA MET A 209 -8.54 1.56 -17.18
C MET A 209 -7.97 2.97 -17.37
N HIS A 210 -8.82 3.95 -17.71
CA HIS A 210 -8.38 5.32 -17.93
C HIS A 210 -8.01 6.03 -16.62
N ASP A 211 -8.73 5.76 -15.54
CA ASP A 211 -8.41 6.32 -14.23
C ASP A 211 -7.09 5.74 -13.68
N ASN A 212 -6.90 4.42 -13.83
CA ASN A 212 -5.63 3.75 -13.52
C ASN A 212 -4.46 4.37 -14.30
N GLU A 213 -4.62 4.61 -15.61
CA GLU A 213 -3.60 5.25 -16.43
C GLU A 213 -3.27 6.67 -15.91
N ALA A 214 -4.28 7.49 -15.63
CA ALA A 214 -4.08 8.85 -15.12
C ALA A 214 -3.41 8.86 -13.73
N MET A 215 -3.83 7.96 -12.84
CA MET A 215 -3.23 7.78 -11.52
C MET A 215 -1.76 7.37 -11.64
N VAL A 216 -1.45 6.38 -12.50
CA VAL A 216 -0.06 5.92 -12.69
C VAL A 216 0.84 7.03 -13.22
N LYS A 217 0.41 7.78 -14.24
CA LYS A 217 1.15 8.96 -14.75
C LYS A 217 1.48 9.94 -13.64
N ARG A 218 0.48 10.30 -12.83
CA ARG A 218 0.63 11.28 -11.75
C ARG A 218 1.59 10.76 -10.69
N THR A 219 1.42 9.53 -10.23
CA THR A 219 2.31 8.93 -9.23
C THR A 219 3.76 8.81 -9.74
N ILE A 220 3.99 8.50 -11.02
CA ILE A 220 5.34 8.52 -11.60
C ILE A 220 5.93 9.93 -11.57
N MET A 221 5.14 10.97 -11.89
CA MET A 221 5.59 12.35 -11.78
C MET A 221 5.94 12.72 -10.33
N GLU A 222 5.14 12.30 -9.35
CA GLU A 222 5.42 12.51 -7.94
C GLU A 222 6.73 11.83 -7.51
N PHE A 223 6.96 10.58 -7.93
CA PHE A 223 8.24 9.90 -7.69
C PHE A 223 9.42 10.68 -8.30
N ARG A 224 9.29 11.23 -9.51
CA ARG A 224 10.34 12.06 -10.11
C ARG A 224 10.61 13.31 -9.29
N SER A 225 9.58 14.06 -8.94
CA SER A 225 9.73 15.29 -8.14
C SER A 225 10.35 15.02 -6.78
N VAL A 226 9.97 13.93 -6.10
CA VAL A 226 10.58 13.56 -4.82
C VAL A 226 12.04 13.13 -5.00
N TYR A 227 12.37 12.41 -6.07
CA TYR A 227 13.75 12.04 -6.35
C TYR A 227 14.64 13.28 -6.58
N GLU A 228 14.18 14.22 -7.40
CA GLU A 228 14.87 15.50 -7.64
C GLU A 228 15.05 16.30 -6.34
N ALA A 229 14.00 16.36 -5.50
CA ALA A 229 14.07 17.01 -4.20
C ALA A 229 15.09 16.34 -3.26
N LEU A 230 15.19 15.01 -3.27
CA LEU A 230 16.20 14.27 -2.51
C LEU A 230 17.62 14.52 -3.04
N GLU A 231 17.81 14.55 -4.36
CA GLU A 231 19.11 14.89 -4.96
C GLU A 231 19.56 16.29 -4.58
N HIS A 232 18.65 17.27 -4.59
CA HIS A 232 18.99 18.63 -4.18
C HIS A 232 19.23 18.75 -2.66
N LEU A 233 18.44 18.06 -1.84
CA LEU A 233 18.62 18.03 -0.39
C LEU A 233 20.00 17.46 0.03
N PHE A 234 20.52 16.51 -0.75
CA PHE A 234 21.79 15.82 -0.49
C PHE A 234 22.86 16.14 -1.53
N GLU A 235 22.75 17.27 -2.25
CA GLU A 235 23.65 17.65 -3.34
C GLU A 235 25.12 17.69 -2.88
N MET A 236 25.36 18.23 -1.69
CA MET A 236 26.69 18.30 -1.08
C MET A 236 27.24 16.90 -0.77
N GLU A 237 26.44 16.00 -0.20
CA GLU A 237 26.82 14.61 0.05
C GLU A 237 27.13 13.86 -1.24
N ILE A 238 26.25 13.98 -2.24
CA ILE A 238 26.40 13.34 -3.55
C ILE A 238 27.69 13.81 -4.23
N SER A 239 27.90 15.13 -4.27
CA SER A 239 29.07 15.75 -4.92
C SER A 239 30.38 15.39 -4.23
N SER A 240 30.38 15.33 -2.90
CA SER A 240 31.55 14.95 -2.10
C SER A 240 31.76 13.44 -1.96
N ARG A 241 30.87 12.61 -2.54
CA ARG A 241 30.81 11.15 -2.36
C ARG A 241 30.80 10.73 -0.88
N THR A 242 30.20 11.54 -0.02
CA THR A 242 30.00 11.20 1.38
C THR A 242 28.62 10.56 1.57
N SER A 243 28.52 9.60 2.49
CA SER A 243 27.25 8.92 2.77
C SER A 243 26.88 9.09 4.24
N THR A 244 25.79 9.81 4.52
CA THR A 244 25.25 9.91 5.88
C THR A 244 24.18 8.84 6.12
N PRO A 245 23.97 8.38 7.37
CA PRO A 245 22.86 7.45 7.68
C PRO A 245 21.49 7.98 7.24
N PHE A 246 21.26 9.29 7.38
CA PHE A 246 19.99 9.92 6.98
C PHE A 246 19.79 9.87 5.46
N MET A 247 20.80 10.26 4.68
CA MET A 247 20.74 10.17 3.21
C MET A 247 20.46 8.73 2.74
N ARG A 248 21.21 7.76 3.28
CA ARG A 248 21.01 6.34 2.96
C ARG A 248 19.60 5.88 3.28
N PHE A 249 19.05 6.30 4.42
CA PHE A 249 17.70 5.96 4.82
C PHE A 249 16.65 6.51 3.87
N MET A 250 16.73 7.80 3.54
CA MET A 250 15.77 8.47 2.65
C MET A 250 15.74 7.84 1.26
N PHE A 251 16.91 7.62 0.64
CA PHE A 251 16.97 6.95 -0.67
C PHE A 251 16.57 5.47 -0.59
N THR A 252 16.87 4.75 0.50
CA THR A 252 16.38 3.37 0.68
C THR A 252 14.85 3.33 0.75
N LYS A 253 14.23 4.25 1.49
CA LYS A 253 12.76 4.36 1.57
C LYS A 253 12.12 4.73 0.24
N PHE A 254 12.70 5.69 -0.47
CA PHE A 254 12.29 6.06 -1.82
C PHE A 254 12.23 4.84 -2.75
N ILE A 255 13.34 4.09 -2.84
CA ILE A 255 13.47 2.94 -3.75
C ILE A 255 12.50 1.82 -3.37
N THR A 256 12.39 1.51 -2.07
CA THR A 256 11.48 0.46 -1.60
C THR A 256 10.01 0.80 -1.85
N LYS A 257 9.62 2.08 -1.73
CA LYS A 257 8.28 2.56 -2.15
C LYS A 257 8.08 2.47 -3.66
N ALA A 258 9.06 2.89 -4.46
CA ALA A 258 8.99 2.81 -5.93
C ALA A 258 8.80 1.36 -6.40
N LEU A 259 9.59 0.41 -5.87
CA LEU A 259 9.44 -1.01 -6.14
C LEU A 259 8.07 -1.55 -5.68
N GLY A 260 7.58 -1.09 -4.52
CA GLY A 260 6.23 -1.43 -4.05
C GLY A 260 5.12 -0.94 -4.98
N PHE A 261 5.27 0.26 -5.53
CA PHE A 261 4.36 0.80 -6.54
C PHE A 261 4.44 0.00 -7.85
N GLN A 262 5.64 -0.36 -8.32
CA GLN A 262 5.84 -1.20 -9.51
C GLN A 262 5.04 -2.50 -9.44
N ARG A 263 5.09 -3.19 -8.29
CA ARG A 263 4.37 -4.44 -8.09
C ARG A 263 2.86 -4.24 -8.11
N ARG A 264 2.36 -3.14 -7.53
CA ARG A 264 0.93 -2.83 -7.52
C ARG A 264 0.39 -2.54 -8.92
N ILE A 265 1.09 -1.71 -9.70
CA ILE A 265 0.60 -1.32 -11.03
C ILE A 265 0.59 -2.48 -12.03
N ALA A 266 1.45 -3.49 -11.85
CA ALA A 266 1.45 -4.70 -12.66
C ALA A 266 0.13 -5.50 -12.58
N SER A 267 -0.68 -5.27 -11.54
CA SER A 267 -1.98 -5.92 -11.34
C SER A 267 -3.18 -5.10 -11.86
N LEU A 268 -2.95 -3.87 -12.32
CA LEU A 268 -4.03 -2.96 -12.73
C LEU A 268 -4.58 -3.32 -14.12
N ILE A 269 -5.92 -3.29 -14.22
CA ILE A 269 -6.62 -3.52 -15.48
C ILE A 269 -6.26 -2.42 -16.48
N GLY A 270 -5.83 -2.83 -17.68
CA GLY A 270 -5.49 -1.95 -18.80
C GLY A 270 -4.08 -1.37 -18.78
N TYR A 271 -3.29 -1.66 -17.74
CA TYR A 271 -1.90 -1.25 -17.70
C TYR A 271 -1.02 -2.34 -18.36
N THR A 272 -0.53 -2.07 -19.58
CA THR A 272 0.34 -3.00 -20.33
C THR A 272 1.83 -2.63 -20.25
N GLY A 273 2.24 -1.84 -19.26
CA GLY A 273 3.66 -1.50 -19.03
C GLY A 273 4.22 -0.36 -19.89
N GLY A 274 3.40 0.34 -20.67
CA GLY A 274 3.83 1.46 -21.52
C GLY A 274 4.40 2.66 -20.75
N GLU A 275 4.12 2.77 -19.45
CA GLU A 275 4.61 3.84 -18.58
C GLU A 275 5.43 3.24 -17.44
N SER A 276 6.54 2.60 -17.80
CA SER A 276 7.42 1.91 -16.85
C SER A 276 8.06 2.89 -15.85
N LEU A 277 8.37 2.42 -14.64
CA LEU A 277 9.22 3.13 -13.69
C LEU A 277 10.67 3.29 -14.17
N GLU A 278 11.07 2.63 -15.26
CA GLU A 278 12.31 2.94 -16.01
C GLU A 278 12.44 4.41 -16.38
N GLN A 279 11.32 5.14 -16.38
CA GLN A 279 11.23 6.58 -16.52
C GLN A 279 11.87 7.39 -15.37
N ILE A 280 12.17 6.78 -14.23
CA ILE A 280 12.86 7.40 -13.11
C ILE A 280 14.33 6.95 -13.15
N SER A 281 15.18 7.80 -13.72
CA SER A 281 16.61 7.50 -13.83
C SER A 281 17.32 7.78 -12.51
N ILE A 282 17.66 6.73 -11.77
CA ILE A 282 18.47 6.84 -10.56
C ILE A 282 19.95 7.03 -10.94
N SER A 283 20.59 8.05 -10.35
CA SER A 283 21.98 8.38 -10.63
C SER A 283 22.95 7.34 -10.04
N ASP A 284 24.11 7.16 -10.69
CA ASP A 284 25.11 6.18 -10.26
C ASP A 284 25.67 6.42 -8.84
N PRO A 285 25.87 7.67 -8.37
CA PRO A 285 26.22 7.92 -6.98
C PRO A 285 25.18 7.36 -6.00
N VAL A 286 23.89 7.54 -6.30
CA VAL A 286 22.79 7.04 -5.48
C VAL A 286 22.72 5.51 -5.54
N LYS A 287 22.81 4.91 -6.73
CA LYS A 287 22.83 3.44 -6.89
C LYS A 287 23.91 2.77 -6.04
N ASN A 288 25.05 3.44 -5.86
CA ASN A 288 26.18 2.90 -5.11
C ASN A 288 26.08 3.09 -3.58
N LEU A 289 25.06 3.79 -3.08
CA LEU A 289 24.89 3.98 -1.64
C LEU A 289 24.58 2.66 -0.95
N PRO A 290 25.23 2.36 0.19
CA PRO A 290 24.80 1.29 1.08
C PRO A 290 23.37 1.54 1.56
N ILE A 291 22.56 0.49 1.61
CA ILE A 291 21.17 0.63 2.08
C ILE A 291 21.11 0.88 3.59
N GLN A 292 20.08 1.60 4.02
CA GLN A 292 19.75 1.82 5.43
C GLN A 292 18.23 1.68 5.58
N PRO A 293 17.71 0.45 5.76
CA PRO A 293 16.28 0.18 5.64
C PRO A 293 15.48 0.50 6.91
N HIS A 294 16.18 0.62 8.04
CA HIS A 294 15.64 0.91 9.35
C HIS A 294 16.10 2.28 9.84
N SER A 295 15.25 2.89 10.67
CA SER A 295 15.53 4.14 11.35
C SER A 295 16.53 3.95 12.49
N MET A 296 17.38 4.95 12.67
CA MET A 296 18.36 5.02 13.77
C MET A 296 18.03 6.10 14.81
N TRP A 297 16.90 6.79 14.67
CA TRP A 297 16.57 7.97 15.48
C TRP A 297 15.67 7.62 16.68
N TRP A 298 15.95 8.24 17.82
CA TRP A 298 15.21 8.03 19.06
C TRP A 298 13.95 8.92 19.12
N ALA A 299 12.87 8.33 19.61
CA ALA A 299 11.77 9.07 20.20
C ALA A 299 12.24 9.84 21.44
N LYS A 300 11.62 11.00 21.74
CA LYS A 300 12.03 11.88 22.86
C LYS A 300 12.16 11.18 24.23
N ASN A 301 11.53 10.02 24.45
CA ASN A 301 11.61 9.20 25.68
C ASN A 301 11.61 7.66 25.46
N GLY A 302 11.81 7.16 24.24
CA GLY A 302 11.36 5.80 23.88
C GLY A 302 12.28 4.68 24.36
N LYS A 303 11.89 3.96 25.43
CA LYS A 303 12.32 2.57 25.59
C LYS A 303 11.63 1.71 24.51
N PRO A 304 12.23 0.59 24.09
CA PRO A 304 11.52 -0.34 23.22
C PRO A 304 10.20 -0.78 23.84
N GLU A 305 9.13 -0.74 23.05
CA GLU A 305 7.82 -1.26 23.43
C GLU A 305 7.69 -2.67 22.86
N ILE A 306 7.27 -3.61 23.70
CA ILE A 306 7.16 -5.02 23.34
C ILE A 306 5.88 -5.57 23.95
N TRP A 307 5.03 -6.17 23.11
CA TRP A 307 3.81 -6.83 23.56
C TRP A 307 3.50 -8.05 22.67
N GLY A 308 2.71 -9.00 23.18
CA GLY A 308 2.57 -10.32 22.56
C GLY A 308 2.17 -11.40 23.56
N GLU A 309 2.47 -12.65 23.22
CA GLU A 309 2.26 -13.81 24.09
C GLU A 309 3.22 -13.79 25.29
N GLU A 310 2.69 -13.78 26.51
CA GLU A 310 3.47 -13.61 27.75
C GLU A 310 4.61 -14.63 27.90
N GLU A 311 4.39 -15.88 27.50
CA GLU A 311 5.40 -16.94 27.52
C GLU A 311 6.59 -16.60 26.62
N ILE A 312 6.32 -16.15 25.40
CA ILE A 312 7.34 -15.71 24.44
C ILE A 312 8.08 -14.51 24.99
N LEU A 313 7.36 -13.49 25.48
CA LEU A 313 7.95 -12.25 25.97
C LEU A 313 8.91 -12.45 27.15
N ARG A 314 8.54 -13.30 28.11
CA ARG A 314 9.42 -13.65 29.23
C ARG A 314 10.72 -14.27 28.74
N ASP A 315 10.62 -15.14 27.75
CA ASP A 315 11.72 -15.93 27.24
C ASP A 315 12.68 -15.18 26.31
N LEU A 316 12.27 -14.06 25.70
CA LEU A 316 13.11 -13.30 24.78
C LEU A 316 14.45 -12.86 25.42
N PRO A 317 15.55 -12.81 24.64
CA PRO A 317 16.85 -12.36 25.13
C PRO A 317 16.81 -10.93 25.71
N GLU A 318 17.47 -10.70 26.84
CA GLU A 318 17.55 -9.37 27.46
C GLU A 318 18.20 -8.32 26.55
N LYS A 319 19.16 -8.74 25.70
CA LYS A 319 19.77 -7.84 24.71
C LYS A 319 18.75 -7.37 23.67
N LEU A 320 17.84 -8.25 23.23
CA LEU A 320 16.76 -7.90 22.32
C LEU A 320 15.81 -6.91 23.00
N LYS A 321 15.42 -7.16 24.27
CA LYS A 321 14.51 -6.26 25.01
C LYS A 321 15.08 -4.85 25.23
N LYS A 322 16.41 -4.73 25.37
CA LYS A 322 17.09 -3.45 25.60
C LYS A 322 17.34 -2.65 24.33
N ASP A 323 17.70 -3.32 23.23
CA ASP A 323 18.03 -2.66 21.95
C ASP A 323 17.50 -3.49 20.78
N CYS A 324 16.17 -3.42 20.57
CA CYS A 324 15.45 -4.26 19.62
C CYS A 324 15.96 -4.08 18.20
N THR A 325 16.06 -2.84 17.73
CA THR A 325 16.42 -2.52 16.35
C THR A 325 17.82 -3.02 16.02
N LEU A 326 18.83 -2.68 16.83
CA LEU A 326 20.20 -3.10 16.54
C LEU A 326 20.36 -4.61 16.63
N TYR A 327 19.68 -5.24 17.58
CA TYR A 327 19.70 -6.69 17.71
C TYR A 327 19.11 -7.35 16.45
N ILE A 328 17.89 -6.99 16.07
CA ILE A 328 17.19 -7.61 14.94
C ILE A 328 17.91 -7.35 13.62
N GLU A 329 18.39 -6.13 13.38
CA GLU A 329 19.04 -5.76 12.12
C GLU A 329 20.43 -6.38 11.97
N SER A 330 21.03 -6.87 13.07
CA SER A 330 22.27 -7.66 13.05
C SER A 330 22.05 -9.14 12.73
N LEU A 331 20.80 -9.62 12.73
CA LEU A 331 20.49 -11.02 12.42
C LEU A 331 20.66 -11.34 10.93
N PRO A 332 20.89 -12.63 10.58
CA PRO A 332 20.93 -13.09 9.20
C PRO A 332 19.64 -12.76 8.44
N LEU A 333 19.76 -12.55 7.12
CA LEU A 333 18.60 -12.41 6.25
C LEU A 333 17.84 -13.73 6.13
N TYR A 334 16.52 -13.64 6.01
CA TYR A 334 15.70 -14.80 5.71
C TYR A 334 16.05 -15.39 4.34
N ARG A 335 16.39 -16.68 4.33
CA ARG A 335 16.85 -17.40 3.14
C ARG A 335 15.69 -17.70 2.21
N ARG A 336 15.40 -16.75 1.34
CA ARG A 336 14.44 -16.91 0.24
C ARG A 336 15.11 -17.51 -1.00
N PRO A 337 14.39 -18.31 -1.81
CA PRO A 337 14.85 -18.74 -3.12
C PRO A 337 15.43 -17.63 -3.99
N TYR A 338 14.70 -16.52 -4.16
CA TYR A 338 15.17 -15.41 -5.00
C TYR A 338 16.47 -14.81 -4.51
N LEU A 339 16.56 -14.58 -3.20
CA LEU A 339 17.76 -14.00 -2.60
C LEU A 339 18.96 -14.94 -2.72
N SER A 340 18.74 -16.24 -2.47
CA SER A 340 19.81 -17.25 -2.52
C SER A 340 20.38 -17.38 -3.93
N ALA A 341 19.52 -17.53 -4.93
CA ALA A 341 19.93 -17.62 -6.34
C ALA A 341 20.66 -16.34 -6.81
N TRP A 342 20.19 -15.16 -6.40
CA TRP A 342 20.83 -13.90 -6.74
C TRP A 342 22.23 -13.75 -6.10
N MET A 343 22.40 -14.18 -4.85
CA MET A 343 23.69 -14.12 -4.16
C MET A 343 24.73 -15.08 -4.76
N GLU A 344 24.32 -16.31 -5.09
CA GLU A 344 25.20 -17.31 -5.71
C GLU A 344 25.78 -16.80 -7.05
N GLY A 345 24.98 -16.09 -7.83
CA GLY A 345 25.42 -15.52 -9.11
C GLY A 345 26.38 -14.33 -9.01
N ARG A 346 26.51 -13.67 -7.85
CA ARG A 346 27.29 -12.43 -7.69
C ARG A 346 28.42 -12.49 -6.66
N GLY A 347 28.47 -13.52 -5.80
CA GLY A 347 29.49 -13.63 -4.75
C GLY A 347 29.40 -12.54 -3.66
N THR A 348 28.27 -11.83 -3.58
CA THR A 348 28.07 -10.69 -2.66
C THR A 348 27.78 -11.18 -1.24
N GLN A 349 28.45 -10.60 -0.23
CA GLN A 349 28.17 -10.85 1.18
C GLN A 349 26.98 -10.03 1.69
N TYR A 350 26.22 -10.60 2.64
CA TYR A 350 25.00 -10.04 3.25
C TYR A 350 25.11 -8.60 3.79
N HIS A 351 26.31 -8.13 4.14
CA HIS A 351 26.50 -6.89 4.90
C HIS A 351 26.69 -5.63 4.04
N ASN A 352 26.79 -5.77 2.71
CA ASN A 352 27.17 -4.67 1.82
C ASN A 352 26.14 -4.39 0.70
N LEU A 353 24.86 -4.64 0.97
CA LEU A 353 23.80 -4.35 0.00
C LEU A 353 23.74 -2.85 -0.31
N LYS A 354 23.60 -2.53 -1.59
CA LYS A 354 23.47 -1.20 -2.16
C LYS A 354 22.09 -0.97 -2.74
N ILE A 355 21.79 0.29 -3.07
CA ILE A 355 20.54 0.63 -3.75
C ILE A 355 20.40 -0.10 -5.09
N SER A 356 21.49 -0.25 -5.85
CA SER A 356 21.51 -1.05 -7.09
C SER A 356 21.01 -2.48 -6.87
N ASP A 357 21.35 -3.08 -5.73
CA ASP A 357 20.96 -4.47 -5.43
C ASP A 357 19.45 -4.58 -5.19
N LEU A 358 18.82 -3.54 -4.59
CA LEU A 358 17.36 -3.49 -4.44
C LEU A 358 16.66 -3.39 -5.80
N LEU A 359 17.20 -2.55 -6.69
CA LEU A 359 16.68 -2.38 -8.05
C LEU A 359 16.79 -3.68 -8.85
N ASP A 360 17.93 -4.38 -8.74
CA ASP A 360 18.16 -5.66 -9.42
C ASP A 360 17.29 -6.80 -8.86
N LEU A 361 17.06 -6.83 -7.54
CA LEU A 361 16.19 -7.82 -6.89
C LEU A 361 14.70 -7.54 -7.12
N GLY A 362 14.32 -6.27 -7.27
CA GLY A 362 12.91 -5.86 -7.36
C GLY A 362 12.17 -5.82 -6.01
N PHE A 363 12.86 -6.07 -4.88
CA PHE A 363 12.32 -6.02 -3.52
C PHE A 363 13.39 -5.72 -2.45
N ASP A 364 12.96 -5.46 -1.21
CA ASP A 364 13.85 -5.29 -0.05
C ASP A 364 14.13 -6.64 0.64
N PRO A 365 15.32 -7.24 0.48
CA PRO A 365 15.65 -8.52 1.09
C PRO A 365 15.87 -8.41 2.61
N THR A 366 16.02 -7.20 3.16
CA THR A 366 16.29 -6.98 4.58
C THR A 366 15.04 -6.92 5.45
N LYS A 367 13.85 -6.99 4.84
CA LYS A 367 12.56 -6.94 5.55
C LYS A 367 12.38 -8.12 6.51
N LEU A 368 12.94 -9.29 6.17
CA LEU A 368 12.85 -10.50 6.98
C LEU A 368 14.21 -10.91 7.55
N ARG A 369 14.25 -11.22 8.84
CA ARG A 369 15.44 -11.67 9.57
C ARG A 369 15.21 -13.02 10.24
N GLU A 370 16.20 -13.91 10.20
CA GLU A 370 16.12 -15.20 10.88
C GLU A 370 16.60 -15.10 12.32
N PHE A 371 15.82 -15.67 13.23
CA PHE A 371 16.14 -15.70 14.66
C PHE A 371 16.01 -17.13 15.19
N ARG A 372 17.14 -17.73 15.57
CA ARG A 372 17.14 -19.06 16.22
C ARG A 372 17.36 -18.90 17.71
N TYR A 373 16.41 -19.41 18.50
CA TYR A 373 16.47 -19.28 19.96
C TYR A 373 15.86 -20.48 20.65
N LYS A 374 16.57 -21.02 21.65
CA LYS A 374 16.20 -22.23 22.40
C LYS A 374 15.77 -23.41 21.50
N GLY A 375 16.45 -23.60 20.37
CA GLY A 375 16.18 -24.70 19.44
C GLY A 375 14.99 -24.48 18.49
N VAL A 376 14.27 -23.37 18.59
CA VAL A 376 13.17 -23.01 17.69
C VAL A 376 13.62 -21.94 16.70
N GLU A 377 13.15 -22.03 15.45
CA GLU A 377 13.39 -21.03 14.42
C GLU A 377 12.22 -20.06 14.30
N TYR A 378 12.56 -18.78 14.32
CA TYR A 378 11.64 -17.66 14.20
C TYR A 378 12.06 -16.75 13.06
N ILE A 379 11.15 -15.88 12.66
CA ILE A 379 11.42 -14.75 11.77
C ILE A 379 10.98 -13.45 12.43
N PHE A 380 11.75 -12.39 12.20
CA PHE A 380 11.27 -11.03 12.38
C PHE A 380 10.89 -10.44 11.02
N GLU A 381 9.70 -9.88 10.93
CA GLU A 381 9.25 -9.07 9.79
C GLU A 381 9.22 -7.61 10.17
N ARG A 382 9.97 -6.77 9.46
CA ARG A 382 9.86 -5.31 9.59
C ARG A 382 8.63 -4.81 8.84
N ILE A 383 7.78 -4.05 9.51
CA ILE A 383 6.56 -3.44 8.94
C ILE A 383 6.56 -1.92 9.12
N THR A 384 5.71 -1.23 8.35
CA THR A 384 5.41 0.18 8.62
C THR A 384 4.52 0.30 9.86
N PRO A 385 4.76 1.28 10.75
CA PRO A 385 3.92 1.57 11.92
C PRO A 385 2.41 1.65 11.64
N ARG A 386 1.96 2.21 10.52
CA ARG A 386 0.53 2.31 10.16
C ARG A 386 -0.19 0.96 10.12
N PHE A 387 0.55 -0.14 9.90
CA PHE A 387 -0.03 -1.48 9.85
C PHE A 387 -0.20 -2.13 11.22
N ILE A 388 0.26 -1.52 12.33
CA ILE A 388 0.12 -2.10 13.68
C ILE A 388 -1.34 -2.48 13.97
N SER A 389 -2.29 -1.60 13.68
CA SER A 389 -3.72 -1.86 13.92
C SER A 389 -4.24 -3.06 13.10
N SER A 390 -3.90 -3.15 11.82
CA SER A 390 -4.25 -4.30 10.97
C SER A 390 -3.60 -5.59 11.50
N ILE A 391 -2.34 -5.54 11.92
CA ILE A 391 -1.65 -6.71 12.48
C ILE A 391 -2.29 -7.16 13.81
N GLU A 392 -2.71 -6.23 14.67
CA GLU A 392 -3.46 -6.56 15.89
C GLU A 392 -4.81 -7.20 15.58
N LYS A 393 -5.55 -6.70 14.59
CA LYS A 393 -6.78 -7.32 14.11
C LYS A 393 -6.52 -8.74 13.59
N LYS A 394 -5.50 -8.93 12.75
CA LYS A 394 -5.07 -10.25 12.25
C LYS A 394 -4.70 -11.21 13.39
N ARG A 395 -3.95 -10.74 14.39
CA ARG A 395 -3.57 -11.54 15.57
C ARG A 395 -4.80 -12.10 16.30
N ARG A 396 -5.91 -11.35 16.33
CA ARG A 396 -7.19 -11.79 16.93
C ARG A 396 -8.04 -12.65 15.99
N PHE A 397 -7.91 -12.45 14.68
CA PHE A 397 -8.69 -13.16 13.67
C PHE A 397 -8.14 -14.55 13.36
N LEU A 398 -6.83 -14.68 13.20
CA LEU A 398 -6.14 -15.93 12.82
C LEU A 398 -6.48 -17.13 13.73
N PRO A 399 -6.55 -16.99 15.07
CA PRO A 399 -7.00 -18.08 15.94
C PRO A 399 -8.44 -18.56 15.67
N LYS A 400 -9.34 -17.65 15.27
CA LYS A 400 -10.73 -18.01 14.92
C LYS A 400 -10.79 -18.87 13.66
N ILE A 401 -9.90 -18.61 12.69
CA ILE A 401 -9.76 -19.45 11.49
C ILE A 401 -9.35 -20.87 11.90
N LEU A 402 -8.38 -21.00 12.83
CA LEU A 402 -7.96 -22.31 13.32
C LEU A 402 -9.11 -23.06 14.00
N GLU A 403 -9.89 -22.38 14.83
CA GLU A 403 -11.03 -22.96 15.55
C GLU A 403 -12.07 -23.55 14.58
N HIS A 404 -12.51 -22.75 13.60
CA HIS A 404 -13.53 -23.15 12.62
C HIS A 404 -13.01 -24.11 11.53
N GLY A 405 -11.72 -23.98 11.20
CA GLY A 405 -11.05 -24.76 10.17
C GLY A 405 -10.40 -26.05 10.69
N SER A 406 -10.33 -26.26 12.01
CA SER A 406 -9.67 -27.42 12.59
C SER A 406 -10.25 -28.72 12.01
N LYS A 407 -9.38 -29.58 11.47
CA LYS A 407 -9.71 -30.86 10.80
C LYS A 407 -10.32 -30.77 9.39
N ARG A 408 -10.58 -29.58 8.85
CA ARG A 408 -10.96 -29.45 7.42
C ARG A 408 -9.74 -29.67 6.54
N ARG A 409 -9.97 -30.26 5.37
CA ARG A 409 -8.98 -30.39 4.29
C ARG A 409 -9.51 -29.68 3.05
N PHE A 410 -8.63 -28.92 2.41
CA PHE A 410 -8.91 -28.20 1.17
C PHE A 410 -8.07 -28.85 0.09
N ARG A 411 -8.67 -29.63 -0.81
CA ARG A 411 -7.93 -30.43 -1.81
C ARG A 411 -6.80 -31.27 -1.21
N ASN A 412 -7.08 -31.90 -0.06
CA ASN A 412 -6.14 -32.66 0.78
C ASN A 412 -5.13 -31.85 1.60
N ALA A 413 -5.01 -30.55 1.38
CA ALA A 413 -4.18 -29.68 2.21
C ALA A 413 -4.82 -29.41 3.57
N THR A 414 -4.01 -29.54 4.61
CA THR A 414 -4.35 -29.04 5.94
C THR A 414 -3.95 -27.58 6.07
N VAL A 415 -4.78 -26.78 6.74
CA VAL A 415 -4.46 -25.38 7.00
C VAL A 415 -3.80 -25.25 8.37
N GLN A 416 -2.66 -24.58 8.40
CA GLN A 416 -1.98 -24.19 9.63
C GLN A 416 -1.95 -22.67 9.74
N ILE A 417 -2.01 -22.15 10.96
CA ILE A 417 -2.00 -20.73 11.24
C ILE A 417 -0.63 -20.31 11.77
N ASN A 418 -0.04 -19.28 11.19
CA ASN A 418 1.22 -18.70 11.65
C ASN A 418 0.99 -17.30 12.25
N SER A 419 0.41 -17.24 13.45
CA SER A 419 0.06 -15.97 14.11
C SER A 419 1.27 -15.12 14.51
N PRO A 420 1.12 -13.77 14.57
CA PRO A 420 2.05 -12.89 15.26
C PRO A 420 2.22 -13.29 16.74
N LEU A 421 3.45 -13.62 17.16
CA LEU A 421 3.76 -14.00 18.54
C LEU A 421 4.07 -12.77 19.41
N ALA A 422 4.79 -11.80 18.85
CA ALA A 422 5.13 -10.56 19.52
C ALA A 422 5.27 -9.43 18.49
N ILE A 423 5.00 -8.21 18.93
CA ILE A 423 5.23 -6.97 18.20
C ILE A 423 6.23 -6.16 19.03
N LEU A 424 7.27 -5.66 18.36
CA LEU A 424 8.34 -4.88 18.96
C LEU A 424 8.44 -3.56 18.21
N GLN A 425 8.41 -2.46 18.95
CA GLN A 425 8.56 -1.12 18.41
C GLN A 425 9.75 -0.42 19.04
N ASP A 426 10.67 0.05 18.20
CA ASP A 426 11.90 0.68 18.65
C ASP A 426 12.44 1.63 17.57
N ARG A 427 12.84 2.84 17.98
CA ARG A 427 13.38 3.89 17.09
C ARG A 427 12.53 4.19 15.84
N GLY A 428 11.21 4.08 15.96
CA GLY A 428 10.27 4.27 14.83
C GLY A 428 10.19 3.07 13.86
N ASN A 429 10.87 1.97 14.17
CA ASN A 429 10.74 0.70 13.46
C ASN A 429 9.76 -0.20 14.19
N VAL A 430 9.06 -1.05 13.45
CA VAL A 430 8.15 -2.06 14.00
C VAL A 430 8.53 -3.42 13.44
N TYR A 431 8.62 -4.40 14.32
CA TYR A 431 8.98 -5.78 13.99
C TYR A 431 7.93 -6.74 14.52
N ILE A 432 7.52 -7.69 13.70
CA ILE A 432 6.64 -8.79 14.07
C ILE A 432 7.48 -10.05 14.23
N LEU A 433 7.44 -10.69 15.39
CA LEU A 433 7.99 -12.02 15.61
C LEU A 433 6.96 -13.08 15.23
N ARG A 434 7.35 -14.03 14.37
CA ARG A 434 6.55 -15.20 14.00
C ARG A 434 7.40 -16.47 14.04
N LYS A 435 6.76 -17.63 14.10
CA LYS A 435 7.48 -18.89 13.87
C LYS A 435 7.91 -18.93 12.40
N LYS A 436 9.11 -19.44 12.14
CA LYS A 436 9.54 -19.74 10.78
C LYS A 436 8.72 -20.95 10.29
N VAL A 437 8.12 -20.81 9.12
CA VAL A 437 7.37 -21.89 8.46
C VAL A 437 8.23 -22.55 7.39
N GLU A 438 7.96 -23.83 7.13
CA GLU A 438 8.65 -24.60 6.09
C GLU A 438 8.04 -24.37 4.70
N GLY A 439 7.93 -23.09 4.32
CA GLY A 439 7.33 -22.67 3.08
C GLY A 439 7.69 -21.25 2.69
N ILE A 440 7.40 -20.90 1.44
CA ILE A 440 7.62 -19.55 0.89
C ILE A 440 6.29 -18.89 0.54
N HIS A 441 6.29 -17.56 0.41
CA HIS A 441 5.10 -16.82 0.04
C HIS A 441 4.52 -17.32 -1.30
N SER A 442 3.19 -17.41 -1.40
CA SER A 442 2.51 -17.96 -2.58
C SER A 442 2.88 -17.26 -3.89
N GLU A 443 3.05 -15.94 -3.90
CA GLU A 443 3.52 -15.21 -5.09
C GLU A 443 4.92 -15.67 -5.51
N GLU A 444 5.86 -15.78 -4.55
CA GLU A 444 7.22 -16.24 -4.83
C GLU A 444 7.22 -17.70 -5.31
N ALA A 445 6.39 -18.56 -4.73
CA ALA A 445 6.23 -19.94 -5.18
C ALA A 445 5.72 -20.02 -6.62
N LEU A 446 4.67 -19.25 -6.96
CA LEU A 446 4.08 -19.26 -8.29
C LEU A 446 5.07 -18.74 -9.33
N ASP A 447 5.82 -17.68 -9.03
CA ASP A 447 6.81 -17.16 -9.96
C ASP A 447 7.98 -18.13 -10.13
N GLN A 448 8.49 -18.74 -9.05
CA GLN A 448 9.54 -19.78 -9.14
C GLN A 448 9.08 -20.95 -10.03
N LEU A 449 7.86 -21.47 -9.82
CA LEU A 449 7.30 -22.56 -10.63
C LEU A 449 7.15 -22.19 -12.12
N ARG A 450 6.89 -20.92 -12.44
CA ARG A 450 6.63 -20.48 -13.82
C ARG A 450 7.89 -20.02 -14.56
N MET A 451 8.85 -19.46 -13.84
CA MET A 451 9.98 -18.74 -14.41
C MET A 451 11.31 -19.46 -14.21
N ALA A 452 11.50 -20.18 -13.10
CA ALA A 452 12.77 -20.85 -12.84
C ALA A 452 12.97 -22.02 -13.83
N SER A 453 14.09 -22.00 -14.55
CA SER A 453 14.38 -22.98 -15.62
C SER A 453 14.28 -24.43 -15.15
N HIS A 454 14.75 -24.73 -13.94
CA HIS A 454 14.72 -26.07 -13.35
C HIS A 454 13.35 -26.53 -12.83
N LEU A 455 12.39 -25.61 -12.64
CA LEU A 455 11.03 -25.93 -12.15
C LEU A 455 9.97 -25.86 -13.25
N LYS A 456 10.21 -25.06 -14.29
CA LYS A 456 9.22 -24.74 -15.32
C LYS A 456 8.66 -25.96 -16.05
N ASP A 457 9.52 -26.90 -16.43
CA ASP A 457 9.10 -28.10 -17.16
C ASP A 457 8.36 -29.09 -16.25
N MET A 458 8.80 -29.22 -15.00
CA MET A 458 8.08 -29.98 -13.97
C MET A 458 6.70 -29.37 -13.71
N ASN A 459 6.61 -28.05 -13.54
CA ASN A 459 5.36 -27.36 -13.32
C ASN A 459 4.40 -27.52 -14.52
N ARG A 460 4.90 -27.40 -15.76
CA ARG A 460 4.09 -27.62 -16.97
C ARG A 460 3.53 -29.04 -17.06
N SER A 461 4.31 -30.03 -16.62
CA SER A 461 3.92 -31.44 -16.70
C SER A 461 2.93 -31.83 -15.60
N ALA A 462 3.13 -31.34 -14.37
CA ALA A 462 2.35 -31.74 -13.20
C ALA A 462 1.22 -30.76 -12.85
N GLY A 463 1.26 -29.50 -13.30
CA GLY A 463 0.27 -28.48 -12.98
C GLY A 463 0.31 -28.02 -11.52
N ILE A 464 1.51 -27.88 -10.93
CA ILE A 464 1.69 -27.58 -9.51
C ILE A 464 1.13 -26.19 -9.16
N ASP A 465 1.41 -25.18 -9.99
CA ASP A 465 0.92 -23.82 -9.79
C ASP A 465 -0.62 -23.75 -9.83
N HIS A 466 -1.24 -24.55 -10.70
CA HIS A 466 -2.70 -24.66 -10.76
C HIS A 466 -3.28 -25.27 -9.48
N ALA A 467 -2.66 -26.34 -8.96
CA ALA A 467 -3.06 -26.96 -7.70
C ALA A 467 -2.96 -25.97 -6.51
N VAL A 468 -1.89 -25.18 -6.46
CA VAL A 468 -1.71 -24.10 -5.47
C VAL A 468 -2.84 -23.07 -5.56
N ILE A 469 -3.10 -22.52 -6.76
CA ILE A 469 -4.12 -21.49 -6.96
C ILE A 469 -5.51 -22.01 -6.58
N LEU A 470 -5.87 -23.22 -7.04
CA LEU A 470 -7.17 -23.79 -6.73
C LEU A 470 -7.36 -24.04 -5.23
N THR A 471 -6.31 -24.47 -4.54
CA THR A 471 -6.35 -24.70 -3.08
C THR A 471 -6.53 -23.39 -2.32
N ILE A 472 -5.76 -22.34 -2.66
CA ILE A 472 -5.91 -21.00 -2.05
C ILE A 472 -7.31 -20.45 -2.30
N ASN A 473 -7.82 -20.57 -3.53
CA ASN A 473 -9.15 -20.08 -3.89
C ASN A 473 -10.27 -20.82 -3.15
N GLU A 474 -10.11 -22.12 -2.90
CA GLU A 474 -11.05 -22.91 -2.11
C GLU A 474 -11.08 -22.46 -0.65
N ILE A 475 -9.90 -22.21 -0.07
CA ILE A 475 -9.76 -21.66 1.29
C ILE A 475 -10.41 -20.26 1.36
N ARG A 476 -10.10 -19.37 0.42
CA ARG A 476 -10.70 -18.02 0.37
C ARG A 476 -12.22 -18.08 0.28
N LYS A 477 -12.78 -18.90 -0.62
CA LYS A 477 -14.24 -19.09 -0.73
C LYS A 477 -14.86 -19.62 0.56
N TRP A 478 -14.17 -20.51 1.24
CA TRP A 478 -14.62 -21.01 2.54
C TRP A 478 -14.61 -19.89 3.60
N LEU A 479 -13.52 -19.11 3.70
CA LEU A 479 -13.42 -17.99 4.63
C LEU A 479 -14.56 -16.98 4.42
N MET A 480 -14.83 -16.60 3.17
CA MET A 480 -15.92 -15.68 2.84
C MET A 480 -17.32 -16.22 3.18
N LYS A 481 -17.48 -17.55 3.24
CA LYS A 481 -18.74 -18.19 3.58
C LYS A 481 -18.94 -18.33 5.09
N GLU A 482 -17.85 -18.59 5.82
CA GLU A 482 -17.88 -18.91 7.25
C GLU A 482 -17.85 -17.65 8.12
N PHE A 483 -17.22 -16.57 7.64
CA PHE A 483 -17.05 -15.33 8.38
C PHE A 483 -17.89 -14.19 7.79
N ASP A 484 -18.23 -13.22 8.64
CA ASP A 484 -19.06 -12.05 8.29
C ASP A 484 -18.45 -11.24 7.14
N PRO A 485 -19.26 -10.70 6.21
CA PRO A 485 -18.80 -9.76 5.17
C PRO A 485 -17.98 -8.57 5.71
N GLY A 486 -18.20 -8.14 6.95
CA GLY A 486 -17.40 -7.10 7.62
C GLY A 486 -15.95 -7.50 7.91
N LEU A 487 -15.54 -8.73 7.62
CA LEU A 487 -14.15 -9.22 7.70
C LEU A 487 -13.51 -9.41 6.31
N LEU A 488 -14.13 -8.89 5.25
CA LEU A 488 -13.65 -9.03 3.87
C LEU A 488 -12.21 -8.53 3.73
N GLU A 489 -11.91 -7.35 4.28
CA GLU A 489 -10.56 -6.76 4.22
C GLU A 489 -9.53 -7.66 4.92
N GLU A 490 -9.85 -8.18 6.12
CA GLU A 490 -8.96 -9.07 6.85
C GLU A 490 -8.71 -10.39 6.12
N ILE A 491 -9.70 -10.92 5.40
CA ILE A 491 -9.58 -12.14 4.59
C ILE A 491 -8.74 -11.89 3.34
N GLU A 492 -8.94 -10.76 2.66
CA GLU A 492 -8.17 -10.40 1.47
C GLU A 492 -6.70 -10.13 1.78
N ASP A 493 -6.40 -9.56 2.95
CA ASP A 493 -5.05 -9.25 3.42
C ASP A 493 -4.31 -10.50 3.97
N LEU A 494 -4.91 -11.70 3.96
CA LEU A 494 -4.23 -12.93 4.41
C LEU A 494 -3.09 -13.35 3.46
N ALA A 495 -1.94 -13.65 4.05
CA ALA A 495 -0.81 -14.20 3.32
C ALA A 495 -0.81 -15.73 3.35
N PHE A 496 -0.59 -16.35 2.19
CA PHE A 496 -0.51 -17.80 2.06
C PHE A 496 0.94 -18.24 1.81
N PHE A 497 1.40 -19.27 2.53
CA PHE A 497 2.72 -19.85 2.37
C PHE A 497 2.62 -21.30 1.90
N ILE A 498 3.39 -21.62 0.87
CA ILE A 498 3.39 -22.90 0.17
C ILE A 498 4.58 -23.73 0.65
N PRO A 499 4.39 -25.02 0.98
CA PRO A 499 5.48 -25.91 1.38
C PRO A 499 6.63 -25.91 0.38
N TRP A 500 7.82 -25.65 0.89
CA TRP A 500 9.01 -25.49 0.06
C TRP A 500 10.25 -25.98 0.77
N ASP A 501 11.08 -26.72 0.04
CA ASP A 501 12.43 -27.05 0.44
C ASP A 501 13.33 -25.87 0.08
N LEU A 502 13.67 -25.05 1.07
CA LEU A 502 14.51 -23.88 0.89
C LEU A 502 15.95 -24.22 0.50
N GLU A 503 16.45 -25.40 0.87
CA GLU A 503 17.83 -25.81 0.55
C GLU A 503 17.93 -26.28 -0.90
N ARG A 504 16.95 -27.07 -1.35
CA ARG A 504 16.92 -27.59 -2.73
C ARG A 504 16.24 -26.65 -3.72
N ASN A 505 15.61 -25.59 -3.22
CA ASN A 505 14.70 -24.73 -3.95
C ASN A 505 13.61 -25.52 -4.72
N MET A 506 12.89 -26.39 -4.02
CA MET A 506 11.87 -27.26 -4.63
C MET A 506 10.53 -27.18 -3.89
N PRO A 507 9.39 -27.22 -4.60
CA PRO A 507 8.09 -27.36 -3.96
C PRO A 507 8.00 -28.70 -3.22
N ARG A 508 7.51 -28.68 -1.97
CA ARG A 508 7.21 -29.90 -1.21
C ARG A 508 5.78 -30.32 -1.52
N VAL A 509 5.63 -31.12 -2.58
CA VAL A 509 4.33 -31.62 -3.05
C VAL A 509 4.38 -33.13 -3.25
N THR A 510 3.24 -33.77 -3.04
CA THR A 510 3.05 -35.19 -3.36
C THR A 510 2.38 -35.29 -4.72
N VAL A 511 2.94 -36.07 -5.65
CA VAL A 511 2.36 -36.33 -6.97
C VAL A 511 1.92 -37.78 -7.03
N ASP A 512 0.63 -38.03 -7.26
CA ASP A 512 0.07 -39.36 -7.43
C ASP A 512 -0.83 -39.46 -8.67
N THR A 513 -1.46 -40.62 -8.87
CA THR A 513 -2.39 -40.85 -9.99
C THR A 513 -3.61 -39.92 -10.03
N ARG A 514 -3.92 -39.22 -8.93
CA ARG A 514 -5.04 -38.26 -8.80
C ARG A 514 -4.59 -36.82 -9.02
N GLY A 515 -3.29 -36.56 -9.11
CA GLY A 515 -2.70 -35.26 -9.42
C GLY A 515 -1.70 -34.79 -8.38
N VAL A 516 -1.54 -33.46 -8.30
CA VAL A 516 -0.63 -32.80 -7.35
C VAL A 516 -1.38 -32.47 -6.06
N LEU A 517 -0.81 -32.88 -4.93
CA LEU A 517 -1.34 -32.66 -3.59
C LEU A 517 -0.38 -31.82 -2.76
N LEU A 518 -0.94 -30.85 -2.04
CA LEU A 518 -0.26 -30.07 -1.00
C LEU A 518 -0.65 -30.68 0.35
N ASP A 519 0.32 -31.02 1.21
CA ASP A 519 0.01 -31.62 2.51
C ASP A 519 -0.43 -30.58 3.54
N THR A 520 0.22 -29.42 3.51
CA THR A 520 0.01 -28.31 4.45
C THR A 520 0.01 -26.99 3.69
N LEU A 521 -0.73 -26.02 4.18
CA LEU A 521 -0.67 -24.64 3.72
C LEU A 521 -0.73 -23.74 4.96
N TRP A 522 0.18 -22.77 5.07
CA TRP A 522 0.15 -21.81 6.19
C TRP A 522 -0.55 -20.51 5.79
N ILE A 523 -1.35 -19.98 6.72
CA ILE A 523 -2.01 -18.67 6.64
C ILE A 523 -1.39 -17.77 7.70
N ALA A 524 -1.03 -16.52 7.34
CA ALA A 524 -0.35 -15.57 8.22
C ALA A 524 -0.90 -14.14 8.13
#